data_AF-A0A944LP88-F1
#
_entry.id   AF-A0A944LP88-F1
#
_cell.length_a   1.000
_cell.length_b   1.000
_cell.length_c   1.000
_cell.angle_alpha   90.00
_cell.angle_beta   90.00
_cell.angle_gamma   90.00
#
_symmetry.space_group_name_H-M   'P 1'
#
loop_
_entity.id
_entity.type
_entity.pdbx_description
1 polymer ?
#
loop_
_entity_poly.entity_id
_entity_poly.type
_entity_poly.pdbx_seq_one_letter_code
_entity_poly.pdbx_strand_id
1 'polypeptide(L)'
;MTTAKNTQFHTAHARPLNTGRPLSTRNSSLGSGIATVESEYVGKPTCEKCGTDEFIYLESYVPPVFRRDGVVRTLGEVAYTCTRCEDFSAHSVPMSWSPPGWYLG
;
A
#
# COMPACT_ATOMS: atom_id res chain seq x y z
N MET A 1 -20.07 -64.23 35.36
CA MET A 1 -19.80 -62.79 35.22
C MET A 1 -18.30 -62.62 35.08
N THR A 2 -17.86 -62.18 33.92
CA THR A 2 -16.47 -62.25 33.43
C THR A 2 -15.85 -60.85 33.45
N THR A 3 -14.70 -60.72 34.15
CA THR A 3 -13.54 -59.78 34.06
C THR A 3 -13.71 -58.42 33.35
N ALA A 4 -13.09 -57.31 33.78
CA ALA A 4 -11.63 -57.17 33.87
C ALA A 4 -11.18 -55.87 34.56
N LYS A 5 -9.96 -55.94 35.10
CA LYS A 5 -9.06 -54.88 35.57
C LYS A 5 -8.65 -53.96 34.42
N ASN A 6 -8.62 -52.64 34.61
CA ASN A 6 -7.89 -51.75 33.71
C ASN A 6 -6.92 -50.85 34.48
N THR A 7 -5.70 -50.80 33.96
CA THR A 7 -4.49 -50.33 34.61
C THR A 7 -3.94 -49.15 33.82
N GLN A 8 -3.43 -48.16 34.56
CA GLN A 8 -2.36 -47.23 34.22
C GLN A 8 -2.60 -46.01 33.31
N PHE A 9 -1.99 -44.93 33.83
CA PHE A 9 -1.78 -43.59 33.34
C PHE A 9 -0.83 -43.54 32.13
N HIS A 10 -1.05 -42.58 31.23
CA HIS A 10 0.03 -41.95 30.48
C HIS A 10 -0.28 -40.47 30.22
N THR A 11 0.57 -39.61 30.76
CA THR A 11 0.73 -38.20 30.38
C THR A 11 1.34 -38.16 28.98
N ALA A 12 0.71 -37.44 28.05
CA ALA A 12 1.26 -37.21 26.72
C ALA A 12 1.20 -35.71 26.38
N HIS A 13 2.39 -35.18 26.07
CA HIS A 13 2.64 -33.83 25.60
C HIS A 13 1.85 -33.50 24.33
N ALA A 14 1.26 -32.31 24.27
CA ALA A 14 0.76 -31.74 23.03
C ALA A 14 1.51 -30.42 22.75
N ARG A 15 2.36 -30.44 21.73
CA ARG A 15 2.73 -29.26 20.94
C ARG A 15 2.55 -29.63 19.48
N PRO A 16 1.72 -28.91 18.74
CA PRO A 16 2.06 -28.60 17.36
C PRO A 16 2.16 -27.09 17.10
N LEU A 17 3.09 -26.76 16.21
CA LEU A 17 3.41 -25.45 15.65
C LEU A 17 2.35 -24.94 14.65
N ASN A 18 2.46 -23.64 14.39
CA ASN A 18 1.97 -22.86 13.24
C ASN A 18 0.48 -22.47 13.21
N THR A 19 0.17 -21.17 13.26
CA THR A 19 0.36 -20.30 12.09
C THR A 19 0.73 -18.87 12.51
N GLY A 20 2.01 -18.53 12.40
CA GLY A 20 2.45 -17.14 12.36
C GLY A 20 1.96 -16.49 11.07
N ARG A 21 1.13 -15.46 11.20
CA ARG A 21 0.72 -14.51 10.16
C ARG A 21 1.92 -14.15 9.27
N PRO A 22 1.84 -14.30 7.93
CA PRO A 22 2.89 -13.75 7.09
C PRO A 22 2.85 -12.23 7.25
N LEU A 23 3.94 -11.69 7.79
CA LEU A 23 4.25 -10.27 7.71
C LEU A 23 4.39 -9.97 6.21
N SER A 24 3.36 -9.39 5.61
CA SER A 24 3.39 -9.01 4.20
C SER A 24 4.55 -8.04 4.02
N THR A 25 5.64 -8.54 3.44
CA THR A 25 6.83 -7.78 3.10
C THR A 25 6.39 -6.68 2.15
N ARG A 26 6.34 -5.44 2.65
CA ARG A 26 6.11 -4.24 1.85
C ARG A 26 7.27 -4.10 0.87
N ASN A 27 7.16 -4.74 -0.28
CA ASN A 27 7.96 -4.38 -1.44
C ASN A 27 7.36 -3.10 -1.99
N SER A 28 7.86 -1.97 -1.50
CA SER A 28 7.71 -0.69 -2.19
C SER A 28 8.51 -0.82 -3.47
N SER A 29 7.88 -1.26 -4.56
CA SER A 29 8.48 -1.12 -5.88
C SER A 29 8.55 0.37 -6.16
N LEU A 30 9.72 0.97 -5.96
CA LEU A 30 10.05 2.21 -6.62
C LEU A 30 9.85 1.95 -8.11
N GLY A 31 8.74 2.45 -8.66
CA GLY A 31 8.59 2.63 -10.08
C GLY A 31 9.67 3.61 -10.52
N SER A 32 10.83 3.08 -10.93
CA SER A 32 11.83 3.79 -11.72
C SER A 32 11.27 4.05 -13.12
N GLY A 33 10.26 4.92 -13.19
CA GLY A 33 9.91 5.63 -14.41
C GLY A 33 10.85 6.82 -14.48
N ILE A 34 11.77 6.79 -15.43
CA ILE A 34 12.69 7.89 -15.72
C ILE A 34 11.83 9.13 -15.96
N ALA A 35 11.93 10.13 -15.09
CA ALA A 35 11.24 11.40 -15.23
C ALA A 35 11.90 12.21 -16.36
N THR A 36 11.67 11.81 -17.60
CA THR A 36 11.96 12.65 -18.76
C THR A 36 10.81 13.63 -18.92
N VAL A 37 11.17 14.90 -18.79
CA VAL A 37 10.31 16.07 -18.90
C VAL A 37 9.58 16.07 -20.25
N GLU A 38 8.27 15.84 -20.26
CA GLU A 38 7.37 16.39 -21.27
C GLU A 38 5.99 16.68 -20.66
N SER A 39 5.40 17.77 -21.15
CA SER A 39 4.24 18.49 -20.65
C SER A 39 2.92 17.73 -20.83
N GLU A 40 2.75 16.59 -20.15
CA GLU A 40 1.48 15.87 -20.14
C GLU A 40 0.81 16.00 -18.77
N TYR A 41 -0.43 16.46 -18.79
CA TYR A 41 -1.36 16.38 -17.68
C TYR A 41 -1.21 15.02 -16.98
N VAL A 42 -0.59 15.02 -15.79
CA VAL A 42 -0.51 13.79 -15.00
C VAL A 42 -1.91 13.54 -14.48
N GLY A 43 -2.57 12.57 -15.10
CA GLY A 43 -3.98 12.27 -14.90
C GLY A 43 -4.32 11.85 -13.48
N LYS A 44 -5.61 11.57 -13.28
CA LYS A 44 -6.09 10.96 -12.03
C LYS A 44 -5.29 9.68 -11.75
N PRO A 45 -4.91 9.43 -10.48
CA PRO A 45 -4.24 8.18 -10.12
C PRO A 45 -5.08 6.97 -10.50
N THR A 46 -4.43 5.90 -10.95
CA THR A 46 -5.07 4.63 -11.34
C THR A 46 -4.52 3.50 -10.50
N CYS A 47 -5.35 2.51 -10.17
CA CYS A 47 -4.88 1.32 -9.47
C CYS A 47 -4.03 0.44 -10.39
N GLU A 48 -2.84 0.01 -9.96
CA GLU A 48 -1.97 -0.87 -10.76
C GLU A 48 -2.57 -2.26 -11.02
N LYS A 49 -3.45 -2.74 -10.13
CA LYS A 49 -4.07 -4.06 -10.24
C LYS A 49 -5.25 -4.10 -11.22
N CYS A 50 -6.15 -3.13 -11.12
CA CYS A 50 -7.37 -3.10 -11.93
C CYS A 50 -7.37 -2.04 -13.03
N GLY A 51 -6.34 -1.19 -13.09
CA GLY A 51 -6.12 -0.22 -14.16
C GLY A 51 -7.11 0.94 -14.22
N THR A 52 -7.95 1.12 -13.20
CA THR A 52 -9.02 2.14 -13.18
C THR A 52 -8.78 3.18 -12.07
N ASP A 53 -9.26 4.41 -12.31
CA ASP A 53 -9.31 5.54 -11.38
C ASP A 53 -10.65 5.62 -10.63
N GLU A 54 -11.65 4.80 -11.00
CA GLU A 54 -13.03 4.88 -10.49
C GLU A 54 -13.13 4.57 -8.99
N PHE A 55 -12.29 3.66 -8.50
CA PHE A 55 -12.33 3.18 -7.11
C PHE A 55 -11.23 3.78 -6.25
N ILE A 56 -10.54 4.81 -6.76
CA ILE A 56 -9.45 5.45 -6.04
C ILE A 56 -9.98 6.45 -5.04
N TYR A 57 -9.47 6.33 -3.81
CA TYR A 57 -9.64 7.28 -2.73
C TYR A 57 -8.27 7.88 -2.40
N LEU A 58 -8.09 9.19 -2.61
CA LEU A 58 -6.88 9.89 -2.16
C LEU A 58 -6.86 9.96 -0.63
N GLU A 59 -5.77 9.49 -0.05
CA GLU A 59 -5.52 9.51 1.39
C GLU A 59 -4.81 10.79 1.81
N SER A 60 -3.82 11.21 1.02
CA SER A 60 -3.05 12.43 1.30
C SER A 60 -2.36 13.00 0.07
N TYR A 61 -2.09 14.30 0.14
CA TYR A 61 -1.22 15.01 -0.79
C TYR A 61 -0.26 15.91 0.00
N VAL A 62 1.03 15.75 -0.28
CA VAL A 62 2.09 16.64 0.22
C VAL A 62 2.56 17.49 -0.96
N PRO A 63 2.43 18.83 -0.91
CA PRO A 63 2.85 19.68 -2.01
C PRO A 63 4.39 19.71 -2.15
N PRO A 64 4.90 19.97 -3.37
CA PRO A 64 6.34 20.14 -3.58
C PRO A 64 6.89 21.30 -2.77
N VAL A 65 8.14 21.16 -2.32
CA VAL A 65 8.86 22.20 -1.57
C VAL A 65 9.85 22.88 -2.51
N PHE A 66 9.75 24.20 -2.59
CA PHE A 66 10.65 25.04 -3.37
C PHE A 66 11.72 25.69 -2.49
N ARG A 67 12.91 25.85 -3.04
CA ARG A 67 13.94 26.73 -2.50
C ARG A 67 13.59 28.19 -2.80
N ARG A 68 14.29 29.14 -2.15
CA ARG A 68 14.10 30.59 -2.40
C ARG A 68 14.44 31.02 -3.82
N ASP A 69 15.28 30.26 -4.51
CA ASP A 69 15.66 30.46 -5.91
C ASP A 69 14.62 29.90 -6.90
N GLY A 70 13.50 29.37 -6.41
CA GLY A 70 12.43 28.79 -7.24
C GLY A 70 12.70 27.36 -7.71
N VAL A 71 13.86 26.79 -7.37
CA VAL A 71 14.20 25.40 -7.74
C VAL A 71 13.52 24.43 -6.78
N VAL A 72 13.01 23.32 -7.31
CA VAL A 72 12.42 22.24 -6.50
C VAL A 72 13.47 21.66 -5.58
N ARG A 73 13.17 21.65 -4.28
CA ARG A 73 13.93 20.94 -3.25
C ARG A 73 13.44 19.51 -3.09
N THR A 74 12.12 19.34 -3.11
CA THR A 74 11.44 18.05 -2.89
C THR A 74 10.19 18.02 -3.75
N LEU A 75 9.97 16.90 -4.46
CA LEU A 75 8.76 16.69 -5.25
C LEU A 75 7.53 16.58 -4.35
N GLY A 76 6.35 16.77 -4.93
CA GLY A 76 5.12 16.46 -4.21
C GLY A 76 4.97 14.95 -4.06
N GLU A 77 4.16 14.51 -3.10
CA GLU A 77 3.83 13.11 -2.89
C GLU A 77 2.32 12.96 -2.83
N VAL A 78 1.80 11.90 -3.45
CA VAL A 78 0.39 11.51 -3.34
C VAL A 78 0.30 10.10 -2.80
N ALA A 79 -0.66 9.86 -1.91
CA ALA A 79 -1.02 8.54 -1.43
C ALA A 79 -2.51 8.28 -1.67
N TYR A 80 -2.84 7.05 -2.05
CA TYR A 80 -4.20 6.65 -2.36
C TYR A 80 -4.47 5.17 -2.12
N THR A 81 -5.74 4.86 -1.92
CA THR A 81 -6.24 3.50 -1.72
C THR A 81 -7.23 3.16 -2.84
N CYS A 82 -7.05 2.01 -3.49
CA CYS A 82 -8.07 1.43 -4.36
C CYS A 82 -9.05 0.63 -3.51
N THR A 83 -10.29 1.11 -3.40
CA THR A 83 -11.33 0.46 -2.59
C THR A 83 -11.81 -0.87 -3.18
N ARG A 84 -11.63 -1.09 -4.48
CA ARG A 84 -11.98 -2.36 -5.14
C ARG A 84 -10.95 -3.46 -4.93
N CYS A 85 -9.66 -3.10 -4.96
CA CYS A 85 -8.55 -4.05 -4.78
C CYS A 85 -8.02 -4.08 -3.35
N GLU A 86 -8.54 -3.21 -2.48
CA GLU A 86 -8.11 -3.00 -1.10
C GLU A 86 -6.59 -2.80 -0.99
N ASP A 87 -6.04 -2.00 -1.91
CA ASP A 87 -4.60 -1.82 -2.04
C ASP A 87 -4.20 -0.35 -1.93
N PHE A 88 -3.06 -0.13 -1.28
CA PHE A 88 -2.50 1.19 -1.04
C PHE A 88 -1.33 1.46 -1.98
N SER A 89 -1.22 2.68 -2.47
CA SER A 89 -0.10 3.13 -3.30
C SER A 89 0.26 4.57 -3.00
N ALA A 90 1.55 4.88 -3.07
CA ALA A 90 2.07 6.22 -2.90
C ALA A 90 3.26 6.46 -3.82
N HIS A 91 3.35 7.65 -4.41
CA HIS A 91 4.46 8.02 -5.29
C HIS A 91 4.67 9.53 -5.36
N SER A 92 5.88 9.90 -5.81
CA SER A 92 6.23 11.29 -6.09
C SER A 92 5.51 11.78 -7.35
N VAL A 93 4.93 12.97 -7.30
CA VAL A 93 4.26 13.62 -8.42
C VAL A 93 5.05 14.82 -8.92
N PRO A 94 4.96 15.16 -10.22
CA PRO A 94 5.62 16.35 -10.74
C PRO A 94 4.99 17.63 -10.19
N MET A 95 5.70 18.74 -10.33
CA MET A 95 5.27 20.05 -9.85
C MET A 95 3.92 20.52 -10.41
N SER A 96 3.59 20.09 -11.63
CA SER A 96 2.36 20.46 -12.33
C SER A 96 1.15 19.64 -11.86
N TRP A 97 1.34 18.58 -11.08
CA TRP A 97 0.24 17.77 -10.57
C TRP A 97 -0.42 18.42 -9.38
N SER A 98 -1.75 18.36 -9.35
CA SER A 98 -2.57 18.78 -8.21
C SER A 98 -3.70 17.77 -7.99
N PRO A 99 -4.15 17.58 -6.73
CA PRO A 99 -5.30 16.73 -6.46
C PRO A 99 -6.51 17.20 -7.27
N PRO A 100 -7.30 16.29 -7.85
CA PRO A 100 -8.55 16.65 -8.48
C PRO A 100 -9.46 17.40 -7.49
N GLY A 101 -10.12 18.48 -7.92
CA GLY A 101 -10.83 19.42 -7.04
C GLY A 101 -12.01 18.86 -6.22
N TRP A 102 -12.36 17.58 -6.39
CA TRP A 102 -13.35 16.88 -5.57
C TRP A 102 -12.77 16.29 -4.26
N TYR A 103 -11.47 16.50 -4.01
CA TYR A 103 -10.76 15.99 -2.83
C TYR A 103 -10.45 17.02 -1.74
N LEU A 104 -10.75 18.30 -1.95
CA LEU A 104 -10.60 19.33 -0.93
C LEU A 104 -11.91 19.44 -0.14
N GLY A 105 -12.12 18.49 0.79
CA GLY A 105 -13.14 18.54 1.84
C GLY A 105 -12.58 19.08 3.13
#